data_AF-A0AAW2Q2E5-F1
#
_entry.id   AF-A0AAW2Q2E5-F1
#
_cell.length_a   1.000
_cell.length_b   1.000
_cell.length_c   1.000
_cell.angle_alpha   90.00
_cell.angle_beta   90.00
_cell.angle_gamma   90.00
#
_symmetry.space_group_name_H-M   'P 1'
#
loop_
_entity.id
_entity.type
_entity.pdbx_description
1 polymer ?
#
loop_
_entity_poly.entity_id
_entity_poly.type
_entity_poly.pdbx_seq_one_letter_code
_entity_poly.pdbx_strand_id
1 'polypeptide(L)'
;MEDDERRELLQMSDSQLMDIARFCNRFPNIDLTYEVLDSDNVKAGEDVSVHVSLERDLEGRTEVGPVDAPRYPKSKEEGWWLVVGDTKTNQLLAIKRVALQRKSRVKLDFTAPAEPGKKTYTLYFMCDSYLGCDQEYSFTVDVKEAANMEEDS
;
A
#
# COMPACT_ATOMS: atom_id res chain seq x y z
N MET A 1 14.85 -18.60 -8.62
CA MET A 1 16.20 -18.74 -9.19
C MET A 1 16.86 -19.88 -8.48
N GLU A 2 17.42 -20.82 -9.22
CA GLU A 2 18.09 -21.97 -8.62
C GLU A 2 19.48 -21.57 -8.09
N ASP A 3 20.06 -22.38 -7.19
CA ASP A 3 21.31 -22.04 -6.51
C ASP A 3 22.50 -21.93 -7.47
N ASP A 4 22.56 -22.77 -8.49
CA ASP A 4 23.64 -22.77 -9.47
C ASP A 4 23.59 -21.53 -10.37
N GLU A 5 22.40 -21.14 -10.84
CA GLU A 5 22.18 -19.90 -11.60
C GLU A 5 22.59 -18.67 -10.79
N ARG A 6 22.23 -18.64 -9.50
CA ARG A 6 22.58 -17.54 -8.58
C ARG A 6 24.09 -17.41 -8.41
N ARG A 7 24.80 -18.54 -8.25
CA ARG A 7 26.27 -18.57 -8.07
C ARG A 7 26.97 -18.09 -9.34
N GLU A 8 26.54 -18.58 -10.50
CA GLU A 8 27.10 -18.19 -11.80
C GLU A 8 26.92 -16.69 -12.08
N LEU A 9 25.73 -16.15 -11.79
CA LEU A 9 25.42 -14.75 -12.04
C LEU A 9 26.15 -13.78 -11.12
N LEU A 10 26.20 -14.07 -9.81
CA LEU A 10 26.71 -13.12 -8.82
C LEU A 10 28.23 -13.16 -8.66
N GLN A 11 28.86 -14.32 -8.88
CA GLN A 11 30.32 -14.50 -8.75
C GLN A 11 30.89 -14.00 -7.40
N MET A 12 30.14 -14.23 -6.33
CA MET A 12 30.43 -13.76 -4.98
C MET A 12 30.91 -14.88 -4.05
N SER A 13 31.60 -14.51 -2.96
CA SER A 13 31.98 -15.48 -1.92
C SER A 13 30.75 -15.99 -1.15
N ASP A 14 30.89 -17.16 -0.49
CA ASP A 14 29.83 -17.71 0.35
C ASP A 14 29.37 -16.72 1.43
N SER A 15 30.29 -15.93 2.00
CA SER A 15 29.94 -14.91 3.00
C SER A 15 29.08 -13.79 2.42
N GLN A 16 29.41 -13.31 1.22
CA GLN A 16 28.62 -12.28 0.53
C GLN A 16 27.24 -12.82 0.11
N LEU A 17 27.18 -14.07 -0.34
CA LEU A 17 25.91 -14.74 -0.66
C LEU A 17 25.02 -14.90 0.58
N MET A 18 25.60 -15.19 1.75
CA MET A 18 24.87 -15.21 3.01
C MET A 18 24.32 -13.84 3.38
N ASP A 19 25.09 -12.77 3.17
CA ASP A 19 24.62 -11.41 3.44
C ASP A 19 23.47 -11.01 2.51
N ILE A 20 23.55 -11.36 1.22
CA ILE A 20 22.45 -11.17 0.28
C ILE A 20 21.22 -11.98 0.71
N ALA A 21 21.39 -13.25 1.10
CA ALA A 21 20.27 -14.08 1.54
C ALA A 21 19.58 -13.48 2.78
N ARG A 22 20.34 -12.92 3.73
CA ARG A 22 19.76 -12.22 4.89
C ARG A 22 18.93 -11.02 4.47
N PHE A 23 19.43 -10.21 3.53
CA PHE A 23 18.70 -9.07 2.99
C PHE A 23 17.44 -9.51 2.25
N CYS A 24 17.54 -10.48 1.33
CA CYS A 24 16.40 -11.01 0.57
C CYS A 24 15.31 -11.56 1.50
N ASN A 25 15.69 -12.32 2.52
CA ASN A 25 14.73 -12.81 3.50
C ASN A 25 14.07 -11.63 4.23
N ARG A 26 14.79 -10.55 4.55
CA ARG A 26 14.22 -9.36 5.22
C ARG A 26 13.40 -8.46 4.30
N PHE A 27 13.55 -8.58 2.98
CA PHE A 27 12.84 -7.77 2.02
C PHE A 27 11.32 -8.00 2.13
N PRO A 28 10.48 -6.97 2.03
CA PRO A 28 9.05 -7.13 2.26
C PRO A 28 8.36 -7.98 1.20
N ASN A 29 7.63 -9.00 1.66
CA ASN A 29 6.65 -9.73 0.86
C ASN A 29 5.28 -9.59 1.53
N ILE A 30 4.41 -8.76 0.95
CA ILE A 30 3.13 -8.35 1.53
C ILE A 30 2.05 -8.40 0.45
N ASP A 31 1.01 -9.18 0.72
CA ASP A 31 -0.21 -9.17 -0.06
C ASP A 31 -1.14 -8.05 0.41
N LEU A 32 -1.64 -7.28 -0.54
CA LEU A 32 -2.66 -6.26 -0.32
C LEU A 32 -3.95 -6.66 -1.03
N THR A 33 -5.06 -6.66 -0.27
CA THR A 33 -6.40 -6.69 -0.83
C THR A 33 -7.17 -5.46 -0.35
N TYR A 34 -8.11 -4.98 -1.17
CA TYR A 34 -8.92 -3.82 -0.81
C TYR A 34 -10.38 -3.98 -1.27
N GLU A 35 -11.27 -3.27 -0.58
CA GLU A 35 -12.69 -3.18 -0.88
C GLU A 35 -13.14 -1.73 -0.71
N VAL A 36 -13.88 -1.21 -1.69
CA VAL A 36 -14.50 0.13 -1.63
C VAL A 36 -15.95 -0.06 -1.24
N LEU A 37 -16.36 0.47 -0.09
CA LEU A 37 -17.73 0.33 0.36
C LEU A 37 -18.68 1.15 -0.53
N ASP A 38 -19.80 0.52 -0.89
CA ASP A 38 -20.90 1.12 -1.64
C ASP A 38 -20.47 1.86 -2.92
N SER A 39 -19.44 1.36 -3.63
CA SER A 39 -18.80 2.04 -4.77
C SER A 39 -19.74 2.51 -5.88
N ASP A 40 -20.92 1.90 -5.99
CA ASP A 40 -21.91 2.15 -7.03
C ASP A 40 -23.03 3.13 -6.58
N ASN A 41 -23.05 3.51 -5.31
CA ASN A 41 -24.10 4.33 -4.68
C ASN A 41 -23.55 5.47 -3.80
N VAL A 42 -22.40 6.02 -4.17
CA VAL A 42 -21.80 7.19 -3.49
C VAL A 42 -22.43 8.46 -4.07
N LYS A 43 -22.92 9.36 -3.24
CA LYS A 43 -23.41 10.68 -3.69
C LYS A 43 -22.28 11.71 -3.72
N ALA A 44 -22.45 12.73 -4.55
CA ALA A 44 -21.55 13.89 -4.56
C ALA A 44 -21.41 14.49 -3.14
N GLY A 45 -20.16 14.65 -2.68
CA GLY A 45 -19.86 15.15 -1.34
C GLY A 45 -20.02 14.14 -0.19
N GLU A 46 -20.36 12.89 -0.48
CA GLU A 46 -20.43 11.81 0.52
C GLU A 46 -19.05 11.22 0.83
N ASP A 47 -18.89 10.64 2.02
CA ASP A 47 -17.66 9.95 2.41
C ASP A 47 -17.56 8.58 1.73
N VAL A 48 -16.40 8.31 1.15
CA VAL A 48 -16.01 7.02 0.55
C VAL A 48 -15.04 6.32 1.49
N SER A 49 -15.36 5.08 1.84
CA SER A 49 -14.53 4.24 2.71
C SER A 49 -13.84 3.12 1.92
N VAL A 50 -12.50 3.10 1.96
CA VAL A 50 -11.68 2.01 1.41
C VAL A 50 -11.13 1.16 2.56
N HIS A 51 -11.49 -0.12 2.57
CA HIS A 51 -10.99 -1.10 3.52
C HIS A 51 -9.83 -1.86 2.89
N VAL A 52 -8.65 -1.76 3.49
CA VAL A 52 -7.43 -2.42 3.04
C VAL A 52 -7.05 -3.52 4.03
N SER A 53 -6.81 -4.72 3.53
CA SER A 53 -6.24 -5.83 4.28
C SER A 53 -4.82 -6.10 3.80
N LEU A 54 -3.88 -6.12 4.74
CA LEU A 54 -2.48 -6.38 4.50
C LEU A 54 -2.10 -7.69 5.18
N GLU A 55 -1.41 -8.57 4.46
CA GLU A 55 -0.88 -9.83 4.98
C GLU A 55 0.57 -10.01 4.55
N ARG A 56 1.47 -10.10 5.53
CA ARG A 56 2.90 -10.33 5.32
C ARG A 56 3.20 -11.81 5.37
N ASP A 57 3.94 -12.29 4.37
CA ASP A 57 4.62 -13.58 4.45
C ASP A 57 5.90 -13.43 5.28
N LEU A 58 6.01 -14.21 6.35
CA LEU A 58 7.16 -14.21 7.25
C LEU A 58 8.16 -15.34 6.94
N GLU A 59 7.86 -16.23 5.99
CA GLU A 59 8.71 -17.37 5.60
C GLU A 59 9.20 -18.17 6.82
N GLY A 60 8.29 -18.46 7.76
CA GLY A 60 8.59 -19.22 8.97
C GLY A 60 9.16 -18.42 10.14
N ARG A 61 9.33 -17.09 10.02
CA ARG A 61 9.72 -16.21 11.13
C ARG A 61 8.54 -15.81 12.01
N THR A 62 8.84 -15.39 13.24
CA THR A 62 7.83 -14.97 14.23
C THR A 62 7.60 -13.46 14.26
N GLU A 63 8.58 -12.64 13.86
CA GLU A 63 8.53 -11.18 13.96
C GLU A 63 9.29 -10.50 12.81
N VAL A 64 8.92 -9.24 12.56
CA VAL A 64 9.63 -8.36 11.63
C VAL A 64 10.65 -7.60 12.46
N GLY A 65 11.92 -7.99 12.33
CA GLY A 65 13.01 -7.25 12.96
C GLY A 65 13.30 -5.93 12.23
N PRO A 66 14.32 -5.17 12.69
CA PRO A 66 14.65 -3.87 12.10
C PRO A 66 15.07 -3.99 10.63
N VAL A 67 14.93 -2.90 9.89
CA VAL A 67 15.31 -2.78 8.48
C VAL A 67 16.80 -3.08 8.30
N ASP A 68 17.13 -3.88 7.28
CA ASP A 68 18.51 -4.11 6.88
C ASP A 68 19.01 -2.92 6.03
N ALA A 69 19.56 -1.90 6.71
CA ALA A 69 20.04 -0.68 6.10
C ALA A 69 21.44 -0.31 6.65
N PRO A 70 22.52 -0.98 6.22
CA PRO A 70 23.87 -0.82 6.79
C PRO A 70 24.47 0.58 6.58
N ARG A 71 23.92 1.36 5.64
CA ARG A 71 24.33 2.75 5.38
C ARG A 71 23.50 3.78 6.16
N TYR A 72 22.46 3.35 6.88
CA TYR A 72 21.64 4.21 7.72
C TYR A 72 22.19 4.18 9.16
N PRO A 73 22.42 5.34 9.81
CA PRO A 73 23.19 5.41 11.05
C PRO A 73 22.44 4.92 12.31
N LYS A 74 21.16 4.55 12.20
CA LYS A 74 20.31 4.17 13.33
C LYS A 74 19.57 2.88 13.01
N SER A 75 19.21 2.11 14.05
CA SER A 75 18.19 1.08 13.88
C SER A 75 16.87 1.73 13.48
N LYS A 76 16.18 1.14 12.52
CA LYS A 76 14.91 1.65 11.98
C LYS A 76 13.91 0.51 11.88
N GLU A 77 12.71 0.76 12.39
CA GLU A 77 11.55 -0.09 12.12
C GLU A 77 10.94 0.32 10.78
N GLU A 78 10.49 -0.68 10.04
CA GLU A 78 9.83 -0.48 8.76
C GLU A 78 8.49 0.24 8.92
N GLY A 79 8.27 1.27 8.10
CA GLY A 79 6.99 1.98 8.04
C GLY A 79 6.40 1.95 6.64
N TRP A 80 5.06 1.94 6.59
CA TRP A 80 4.31 1.97 5.34
C TRP A 80 3.35 3.16 5.29
N TRP A 81 3.09 3.62 4.08
CA TRP A 81 2.03 4.57 3.77
C TRP A 81 0.99 3.91 2.90
N LEU A 82 -0.28 4.00 3.31
CA LEU A 82 -1.41 3.82 2.41
C LEU A 82 -1.89 5.19 1.98
N VAL A 83 -2.02 5.40 0.66
CA VAL A 83 -2.42 6.69 0.08
C VAL A 83 -3.50 6.45 -0.97
N VAL A 84 -4.58 7.22 -0.91
CA VAL A 84 -5.55 7.32 -2.01
C VAL A 84 -5.30 8.64 -2.71
N GLY A 85 -5.13 8.60 -4.04
CA GLY A 85 -4.93 9.80 -4.85
C GLY A 85 -5.71 9.76 -6.17
N ASP A 86 -5.92 10.95 -6.72
CA ASP A 86 -6.38 11.17 -8.08
C ASP A 86 -5.21 11.65 -8.94
N THR A 87 -4.77 10.80 -9.85
CA THR A 87 -3.61 11.08 -10.73
C THR A 87 -3.91 12.11 -11.81
N LYS A 88 -5.18 12.31 -12.19
CA LYS A 88 -5.57 13.29 -13.20
C LYS A 88 -5.49 14.71 -12.66
N THR A 89 -5.90 14.90 -11.41
CA THR A 89 -5.88 16.21 -10.73
C THR A 89 -4.64 16.40 -9.86
N ASN A 90 -3.80 15.36 -9.72
CA ASN A 90 -2.63 15.33 -8.84
C ASN A 90 -2.99 15.66 -7.38
N GLN A 91 -4.12 15.11 -6.90
CA GLN A 91 -4.62 15.34 -5.55
C GLN A 91 -4.44 14.10 -4.68
N LEU A 92 -3.98 14.32 -3.44
CA LEU A 92 -3.97 13.32 -2.38
C LEU A 92 -5.28 13.45 -1.59
N LEU A 93 -6.04 12.35 -1.53
CA LEU A 93 -7.40 12.32 -0.96
C LEU A 93 -7.41 11.73 0.46
N ALA A 94 -6.63 10.67 0.69
CA ALA A 94 -6.46 10.08 2.01
C ALA A 94 -5.03 9.56 2.18
N ILE A 95 -4.51 9.62 3.41
CA ILE A 95 -3.20 9.07 3.75
C ILE A 95 -3.20 8.51 5.17
N LYS A 96 -2.58 7.35 5.36
CA LYS A 96 -2.41 6.73 6.68
C LYS A 96 -1.09 6.00 6.79
N ARG A 97 -0.39 6.23 7.91
CA ARG A 97 0.83 5.49 8.24
C ARG A 97 0.46 4.16 8.90
N VAL A 98 1.14 3.09 8.49
CA VAL A 98 0.90 1.72 8.99
C VAL A 98 2.22 1.11 9.42
N ALA A 99 2.23 0.51 10.61
CA ALA A 99 3.28 -0.42 11.04
C ALA A 99 2.74 -1.84 10.87
N LEU A 100 3.37 -2.65 10.02
CA LEU A 100 2.89 -3.99 9.68
C LEU A 100 3.84 -5.07 10.21
N GLN A 101 3.37 -5.86 11.17
CA GLN A 101 4.11 -7.01 11.68
C GLN A 101 3.71 -8.29 10.94
N ARG A 102 2.42 -8.63 10.91
CA ARG A 102 1.93 -9.83 10.21
C ARG A 102 0.67 -9.59 9.41
N LYS A 103 -0.38 -9.10 10.05
CA LYS A 103 -1.64 -8.73 9.40
C LYS A 103 -2.09 -7.37 9.90
N SER A 104 -2.74 -6.60 9.04
CA SER A 104 -3.37 -5.34 9.42
C SER A 104 -4.63 -5.12 8.59
N ARG A 105 -5.65 -4.54 9.21
CA ARG A 105 -6.83 -4.02 8.52
C ARG A 105 -6.90 -2.53 8.75
N VAL A 106 -6.95 -1.77 7.65
CA VAL A 106 -6.86 -0.33 7.68
C VAL A 106 -8.02 0.25 6.88
N LYS A 107 -8.78 1.13 7.51
CA LYS A 107 -9.79 1.96 6.87
C LYS A 107 -9.19 3.32 6.49
N LEU A 108 -9.42 3.73 5.24
CA LEU A 108 -9.14 5.05 4.68
C LEU A 108 -10.47 5.68 4.26
N ASP A 109 -10.65 6.95 4.63
CA ASP A 109 -11.85 7.71 4.29
C ASP A 109 -11.45 8.97 3.51
N PHE A 110 -12.20 9.29 2.47
CA PHE A 110 -12.08 10.54 1.73
C PHE A 110 -13.46 10.97 1.20
N THR A 111 -13.63 12.24 0.89
CA THR A 111 -14.90 12.76 0.40
C THR A 111 -14.97 12.68 -1.13
N ALA A 112 -16.08 12.18 -1.66
CA ALA A 112 -16.36 12.15 -3.08
C ALA A 112 -16.43 13.58 -3.66
N PRO A 113 -15.99 13.80 -4.91
CA PRO A 113 -16.07 15.12 -5.53
C PRO A 113 -17.53 15.58 -5.68
N ALA A 114 -17.72 16.89 -5.77
CA ALA A 114 -19.03 17.49 -6.02
C ALA A 114 -19.59 17.16 -7.42
N GLU A 115 -18.70 16.83 -8.36
CA GLU A 115 -19.08 16.47 -9.72
C GLU A 115 -19.48 14.99 -9.81
N PRO A 116 -20.72 14.69 -10.26
CA PRO A 116 -21.14 13.32 -10.49
C PRO A 116 -20.37 12.67 -11.66
N GLY A 117 -20.46 11.35 -11.74
CA GLY A 117 -19.88 10.51 -12.78
C GLY A 117 -18.86 9.50 -12.23
N LYS A 118 -18.35 8.66 -13.13
CA LYS A 118 -17.32 7.66 -12.78
C LYS A 118 -15.98 8.33 -12.57
N LYS A 119 -15.43 8.22 -11.36
CA LYS A 119 -14.14 8.78 -10.95
C LYS A 119 -13.18 7.62 -10.66
N THR A 120 -11.99 7.68 -11.26
CA THR A 120 -10.95 6.67 -11.07
C THR A 120 -9.91 7.21 -10.12
N TYR A 121 -9.58 6.41 -9.10
CA TYR A 121 -8.61 6.72 -8.07
C TYR A 121 -7.53 5.65 -8.04
N THR A 122 -6.47 5.94 -7.32
CA THR A 122 -5.34 5.04 -7.16
C THR A 122 -5.02 4.88 -5.68
N LEU A 123 -4.96 3.62 -5.22
CA LEU A 123 -4.45 3.22 -3.92
C LEU A 123 -2.98 2.87 -4.04
N TYR A 124 -2.12 3.59 -3.31
CA TYR A 124 -0.71 3.33 -3.19
C TYR A 124 -0.40 2.70 -1.83
N PHE A 125 0.46 1.69 -1.83
CA PHE A 125 1.07 1.12 -0.63
C PHE A 125 2.58 1.26 -0.76
N MET A 126 3.16 2.20 -0.01
CA MET A 126 4.56 2.63 -0.19
C MET A 126 5.40 2.36 1.06
N CYS A 127 6.61 1.84 0.86
CA CYS A 127 7.58 1.61 1.91
C CYS A 127 8.45 2.85 2.16
N ASP A 128 8.74 3.15 3.42
CA ASP A 128 9.69 4.22 3.77
C ASP A 128 11.15 3.76 3.89
N SER A 129 11.41 2.48 3.62
CA SER A 129 12.65 1.78 3.99
C SER A 129 13.31 0.99 2.86
N TYR A 130 12.50 0.35 2.01
CA TYR A 130 12.97 -0.48 0.89
C TYR A 130 12.47 0.09 -0.43
N LEU A 131 13.27 -0.06 -1.48
CA LEU A 131 12.90 0.33 -2.83
C LEU A 131 12.38 -0.89 -3.60
N GLY A 132 11.39 -0.70 -4.45
CA GLY A 132 10.87 -1.74 -5.35
C GLY A 132 9.81 -2.66 -4.74
N CYS A 133 9.28 -2.33 -3.56
CA CYS A 133 8.16 -3.04 -2.94
C CYS A 133 6.88 -2.19 -2.85
N ASP A 134 6.87 -0.99 -3.46
CA ASP A 134 5.68 -0.16 -3.56
C ASP A 134 4.66 -0.82 -4.50
N GLN A 135 3.39 -0.78 -4.12
CA GLN A 135 2.28 -1.36 -4.89
C GLN A 135 1.24 -0.28 -5.23
N GLU A 136 0.65 -0.40 -6.42
CA GLU A 136 -0.33 0.54 -6.96
C GLU A 136 -1.56 -0.20 -7.48
N TYR A 137 -2.75 0.25 -7.08
CA TYR A 137 -4.02 -0.34 -7.49
C TYR A 137 -5.02 0.74 -7.91
N SER A 138 -5.47 0.69 -9.17
CA SER A 138 -6.55 1.57 -9.64
C SER A 138 -7.92 1.01 -9.27
N PHE A 139 -8.81 1.88 -8.82
CA PHE A 139 -10.23 1.56 -8.57
C PHE A 139 -11.13 2.69 -9.05
N THR A 140 -12.42 2.42 -9.22
CA THR A 140 -13.40 3.41 -9.70
C THR A 140 -14.58 3.50 -8.74
N VAL A 141 -15.07 4.71 -8.53
CA VAL A 141 -16.29 5.00 -7.77
C VAL A 141 -17.27 5.71 -8.71
N ASP A 142 -18.53 5.29 -8.70
CA ASP A 142 -19.59 5.90 -9.49
C ASP A 142 -20.36 6.92 -8.63
N VAL A 143 -19.97 8.19 -8.77
CA VAL A 143 -20.54 9.29 -7.98
C VAL A 143 -21.88 9.72 -8.57
N LYS A 144 -22.95 9.63 -7.79
CA LYS A 144 -24.31 10.05 -8.14
C LYS A 144 -24.53 11.53 -7.83
N GLU A 145 -25.50 12.13 -8.51
CA GLU A 145 -25.94 13.49 -8.19
C GLU A 145 -26.34 13.59 -6.71
N ALA A 146 -26.03 14.73 -6.10
CA ALA A 146 -26.56 15.05 -4.78
C ALA A 146 -28.08 15.05 -4.86
N ALA A 147 -28.76 14.51 -3.84
CA ALA A 147 -30.20 14.68 -3.75
C ALA A 147 -30.48 16.18 -3.62
N ASN A 148 -31.15 16.78 -4.61
CA ASN A 148 -31.71 18.11 -4.45
C ASN A 148 -32.61 18.06 -3.21
N MET A 149 -32.20 18.77 -2.16
CA MET A 149 -33.16 19.20 -1.15
C MET A 149 -34.05 20.19 -1.90
N GLU A 150 -35.19 19.72 -2.42
CA GLU A 150 -36.25 20.62 -2.84
C GLU A 150 -36.55 21.51 -1.64
N GLU A 151 -36.34 22.81 -1.84
CA GLU A 151 -36.81 23.87 -0.94
C GLU A 151 -38.33 23.70 -0.81
N ASP A 152 -38.78 23.04 0.26
CA ASP A 152 -40.14 23.20 0.76
C ASP A 152 -40.26 24.66 1.23
N SER A 153 -40.67 25.52 0.29
CA SER A 153 -41.14 26.90 0.51
C SER A 153 -42.60 26.91 0.96
#